data_AF-A0AAV7ZG06-F1
#
_entry.id   AF-A0AAV7ZG06-F1
#
_cell.length_a   1.000
_cell.length_b   1.000
_cell.length_c   1.000
_cell.angle_alpha   90.00
_cell.angle_beta   90.00
_cell.angle_gamma   90.00
#
_symmetry.space_group_name_H-M   'P 1'
#
loop_
_entity.id
_entity.type
_entity.pdbx_description
1 polymer ?
#
loop_
_entity_poly.entity_id
_entity_poly.type
_entity_poly.pdbx_seq_one_letter_code
_entity_poly.pdbx_strand_id
1 'polypeptide(L)'
;MSLKKLLLGLGFVTTTSLLSYICYKENNQELKKKEEIGNENENENEKEKENEKEKERRREKKKKKKKKRHKANKKRKIIKFSKSAEMYEPPKRLPKSHSTGIISQGEIPFDKKVYIIYTGGTIGMIKKKGKPLTPDPDFFKTLQSLPFLNSSYVPSLNYDNTIKPVDSTNIGRKEWLVIANCIKEVYNEYDGFVILHGTDTLAFTASALSFLLGNLSKPVVVTGSQIPLGGCRSDGLNNLISSVLVATYSMIPEVVVVFNNKILRGNRTTKRSSEDIDAFVSFQYPQIGTCGIKVAVNKSLVLDYNKKPLVVYQEMEKEVIIIKLFPSIENVIESIYSHPNLRGVIIECYGAGNAPTSEKFLSTIKKASKRGIITVIVSQCVTGNVDLSTYKTGNDLVKAGCVGVFDMTTETAFTKLMFLLAKYDDLEFIKKLMPISLRGECSDNLETSSEVFVVYN
;
A
#
# COMPACT_ATOMS: atom_id res chain seq x y z
N MET A 1 -34.34 17.45 90.10
CA MET A 1 -34.99 17.31 91.43
C MET A 1 -36.30 18.06 91.37
N SER A 2 -37.44 17.35 91.40
CA SER A 2 -38.69 17.85 90.83
C SER A 2 -39.59 18.61 91.81
N LEU A 3 -40.17 19.71 91.28
CA LEU A 3 -41.29 20.48 91.83
C LEU A 3 -42.55 19.63 92.10
N LYS A 4 -42.55 18.34 91.70
CA LYS A 4 -43.64 17.37 91.91
C LYS A 4 -43.75 16.85 93.35
N LYS A 5 -42.76 17.07 94.23
CA LYS A 5 -42.85 16.66 95.65
C LYS A 5 -43.46 17.72 96.59
N LEU A 6 -43.72 18.95 96.12
CA LEU A 6 -44.23 20.03 96.96
C LEU A 6 -45.77 20.23 96.90
N LEU A 7 -46.48 19.50 96.03
CA LEU A 7 -47.90 19.72 95.74
C LEU A 7 -48.87 18.66 96.30
N LEU A 8 -48.41 17.77 97.18
CA LEU A 8 -49.23 16.70 97.77
C LEU A 8 -49.79 17.00 99.18
N GLY A 9 -49.70 18.25 99.66
CA GLY A 9 -50.05 18.62 101.04
C GLY A 9 -51.33 19.43 101.27
N LEU A 10 -52.02 19.91 100.22
CA LEU A 10 -53.17 20.79 100.39
C LEU A 10 -54.30 20.36 99.45
N GLY A 11 -55.40 19.90 100.06
CA GLY A 11 -56.59 19.48 99.36
C GLY A 11 -57.37 20.65 98.74
N PHE A 12 -58.13 20.28 97.72
CA PHE A 12 -59.19 21.01 97.01
C PHE A 12 -58.81 21.86 95.76
N VAL A 13 -59.15 21.24 94.62
CA VAL A 13 -59.92 21.77 93.47
C VAL A 13 -59.33 22.95 92.69
N THR A 14 -58.63 22.62 91.59
CA THR A 14 -58.89 23.03 90.20
C THR A 14 -57.79 22.45 89.29
N THR A 15 -57.94 21.21 88.81
CA THR A 15 -56.84 20.46 88.15
C THR A 15 -56.92 20.35 86.63
N THR A 16 -57.84 21.02 85.93
CA THR A 16 -57.97 20.88 84.47
C THR A 16 -57.30 21.97 83.63
N SER A 17 -57.01 23.16 84.15
CA SER A 17 -56.42 24.25 83.34
C SER A 17 -54.89 24.28 83.32
N LEU A 18 -54.21 23.87 84.40
CA LEU A 18 -52.76 23.99 84.52
C LEU A 18 -51.99 22.85 83.80
N LEU A 19 -52.56 21.64 83.76
CA LEU A 19 -52.00 20.50 83.02
C LEU A 19 -52.10 20.69 81.50
N SER A 20 -53.20 21.29 81.01
CA SER A 20 -53.35 21.63 79.58
C SER A 20 -52.37 22.72 79.12
N TYR A 21 -52.05 23.70 79.98
CA TYR A 21 -51.08 24.74 79.65
C TYR A 21 -49.62 24.23 79.59
N ILE A 22 -49.27 23.28 80.47
CA ILE A 22 -47.93 22.66 80.48
C ILE A 22 -47.76 21.74 79.26
N CYS A 23 -48.76 20.89 78.94
CA CYS A 23 -48.74 20.09 77.70
C CYS A 23 -48.70 20.94 76.42
N TYR A 24 -49.37 22.10 76.40
CA TYR A 24 -49.35 23.02 75.26
C TYR A 24 -47.97 23.70 75.06
N LYS A 25 -47.25 24.00 76.15
CA LYS A 25 -45.89 24.57 76.06
C LYS A 25 -44.83 23.55 75.67
N GLU A 26 -44.93 22.31 76.15
CA GLU A 26 -43.97 21.24 75.80
C GLU A 26 -44.13 20.81 74.34
N ASN A 27 -45.35 20.65 73.83
CA ASN A 27 -45.60 20.33 72.41
C ASN A 27 -45.14 21.45 71.46
N ASN A 28 -45.29 22.72 71.84
CA ASN A 28 -44.80 23.85 71.02
C ASN A 28 -43.27 23.97 71.00
N GLN A 29 -42.57 23.53 72.06
CA GLN A 29 -41.11 23.47 72.05
C GLN A 29 -40.58 22.30 71.21
N GLU A 30 -41.26 21.16 71.17
CA GLU A 30 -40.93 20.06 70.26
C GLU A 30 -41.22 20.38 68.79
N LEU A 31 -42.32 21.09 68.49
CA LEU A 31 -42.65 21.57 67.15
C LEU A 31 -41.61 22.56 66.63
N LYS A 32 -41.18 23.53 67.45
CA LYS A 32 -40.12 24.48 67.06
C LYS A 32 -38.76 23.82 66.83
N LYS A 33 -38.39 22.82 67.65
CA LYS A 33 -37.17 22.03 67.43
C LYS A 33 -37.23 21.19 66.15
N LYS A 34 -38.40 20.63 65.79
CA LYS A 34 -38.57 19.88 64.53
C LYS A 34 -38.53 20.79 63.29
N GLU A 35 -39.04 22.02 63.37
CA GLU A 35 -38.93 23.01 62.30
C GLU A 35 -37.49 23.54 62.13
N GLU A 36 -36.74 23.76 63.21
CA GLU A 36 -35.32 24.16 63.14
C GLU A 36 -34.45 23.04 62.53
N ILE A 37 -34.64 21.79 62.94
CA ILE A 37 -33.93 20.63 62.37
C ILE A 37 -34.32 20.37 60.91
N GLY A 38 -35.58 20.65 60.53
CA GLY A 38 -36.03 20.57 59.13
C GLY A 38 -35.35 21.62 58.24
N ASN A 39 -35.29 22.87 58.70
CA ASN A 39 -34.67 23.98 57.98
C ASN A 39 -33.13 23.84 57.89
N GLU A 40 -32.46 23.28 58.91
CA GLU A 40 -31.01 23.00 58.83
C GLU A 40 -30.70 21.90 57.82
N ASN A 41 -31.49 20.82 57.79
CA ASN A 41 -31.33 19.73 56.83
C ASN A 41 -31.65 20.14 55.38
N GLU A 42 -32.62 21.03 55.15
CA GLU A 42 -32.89 21.57 53.82
C GLU A 42 -31.74 22.47 53.35
N ASN A 43 -31.19 23.32 54.22
CA ASN A 43 -30.06 24.19 53.89
C ASN A 43 -28.76 23.40 53.64
N GLU A 44 -28.50 22.30 54.35
CA GLU A 44 -27.37 21.41 54.06
C GLU A 44 -27.54 20.68 52.72
N ASN A 45 -28.75 20.18 52.43
CA ASN A 45 -29.05 19.53 51.14
C ASN A 45 -28.94 20.50 49.95
N GLU A 46 -29.32 21.76 50.10
CA GLU A 46 -29.13 22.78 49.06
C GLU A 46 -27.65 23.11 48.84
N LYS A 47 -26.86 23.24 49.92
CA LYS A 47 -25.40 23.45 49.83
C LYS A 47 -24.68 22.26 49.19
N GLU A 48 -25.10 21.02 49.45
CA GLU A 48 -24.54 19.84 48.78
C GLU A 48 -24.87 19.82 47.28
N LYS A 49 -26.12 20.09 46.90
CA LYS A 49 -26.54 20.18 45.49
C LYS A 49 -25.80 21.28 44.74
N GLU A 50 -25.55 22.42 45.38
CA GLU A 50 -24.81 23.52 44.76
C GLU A 50 -23.32 23.19 44.57
N ASN A 51 -22.70 22.55 45.57
CA ASN A 51 -21.34 22.04 45.48
C ASN A 51 -21.17 20.97 44.38
N GLU A 52 -22.17 20.11 44.19
CA GLU A 52 -22.16 19.08 43.16
C GLU A 52 -22.28 19.70 41.75
N LYS A 53 -23.19 20.67 41.58
CA LYS A 53 -23.31 21.47 40.34
C LYS A 53 -22.02 22.22 40.02
N GLU A 54 -21.31 22.74 41.02
CA GLU A 54 -20.03 23.43 40.79
C GLU A 54 -18.92 22.44 40.40
N LYS A 55 -18.84 21.26 41.04
CA LYS A 55 -17.92 20.18 40.64
C LYS A 55 -18.17 19.74 39.20
N GLU A 56 -19.43 19.65 38.77
CA GLU A 56 -19.80 19.28 37.40
C GLU A 56 -19.39 20.37 36.39
N ARG A 57 -19.67 21.65 36.67
CA ARG A 57 -19.20 22.79 35.87
C ARG A 57 -17.67 22.83 35.74
N ARG A 58 -16.93 22.49 36.81
CA ARG A 58 -15.45 22.38 36.78
C ARG A 58 -14.98 21.19 35.91
N ARG A 59 -15.67 20.05 35.95
CA ARG A 59 -15.39 18.87 35.09
C ARG A 59 -15.63 19.20 33.62
N GLU A 60 -16.71 19.90 33.28
CA GLU A 60 -16.99 20.34 31.92
C GLU A 60 -15.96 21.34 31.38
N LYS A 61 -15.57 22.34 32.19
CA LYS A 61 -14.51 23.30 31.82
C LYS A 61 -13.18 22.58 31.56
N LYS A 62 -12.83 21.55 32.35
CA LYS A 62 -11.64 20.70 32.11
C LYS A 62 -11.77 19.88 30.81
N LYS A 63 -12.94 19.29 30.52
CA LYS A 63 -13.21 18.60 29.24
C LYS A 63 -13.10 19.53 28.03
N LYS A 64 -13.66 20.75 28.11
CA LYS A 64 -13.55 21.79 27.06
C LYS A 64 -12.10 22.26 26.86
N LYS A 65 -11.32 22.46 27.94
CA LYS A 65 -9.86 22.77 27.84
C LYS A 65 -9.05 21.63 27.22
N LYS A 66 -9.32 20.36 27.57
CA LYS A 66 -8.70 19.19 26.93
C LYS A 66 -9.04 19.10 25.44
N LYS A 67 -10.32 19.31 25.05
CA LYS A 67 -10.73 19.36 23.64
C LYS A 67 -10.05 20.50 22.87
N LYS A 68 -9.94 21.70 23.45
CA LYS A 68 -9.21 22.83 22.82
C LYS A 68 -7.71 22.55 22.66
N ARG A 69 -7.04 21.99 23.68
CA ARG A 69 -5.63 21.55 23.60
C ARG A 69 -5.43 20.45 22.55
N HIS A 70 -6.35 19.49 22.46
CA HIS A 70 -6.30 18.44 21.47
C HIS A 70 -6.51 18.96 20.04
N LYS A 71 -7.46 19.90 19.83
CA LYS A 71 -7.61 20.60 18.53
C LYS A 71 -6.38 21.44 18.18
N ALA A 72 -5.78 22.16 19.12
CA ALA A 72 -4.57 22.95 18.89
C ALA A 72 -3.34 22.08 18.57
N ASN A 73 -3.17 20.94 19.26
CA ASN A 73 -2.12 19.97 18.95
C ASN A 73 -2.36 19.26 17.61
N LYS A 74 -3.61 18.97 17.25
CA LYS A 74 -3.96 18.43 15.92
C LYS A 74 -3.63 19.45 14.82
N LYS A 75 -3.98 20.73 15.01
CA LYS A 75 -3.67 21.82 14.07
C LYS A 75 -2.16 22.06 13.94
N ARG A 76 -1.40 22.04 15.04
CA ARG A 76 0.07 22.12 15.03
C ARG A 76 0.72 20.90 14.38
N LYS A 77 0.20 19.68 14.61
CA LYS A 77 0.67 18.47 13.90
C LYS A 77 0.40 18.55 12.40
N ILE A 78 -0.78 19.00 11.97
CA ILE A 78 -1.13 19.19 10.55
C ILE A 78 -0.19 20.20 9.88
N ILE A 79 0.11 21.33 10.53
CA ILE A 79 1.03 22.36 9.99
C ILE A 79 2.50 21.89 9.98
N LYS A 80 2.90 21.00 10.91
CA LYS A 80 4.22 20.35 10.86
C LYS A 80 4.26 19.26 9.76
N PHE A 81 3.16 18.52 9.57
CA PHE A 81 2.99 17.48 8.54
C PHE A 81 3.13 18.05 7.11
N SER A 82 2.65 19.27 6.87
CA SER A 82 2.80 19.93 5.57
C SER A 82 4.20 20.47 5.28
N LYS A 83 5.09 20.52 6.29
CA LYS A 83 6.47 21.01 6.13
C LYS A 83 7.53 19.91 6.17
N SER A 84 7.22 18.73 6.72
CA SER A 84 8.15 17.58 6.79
C SER A 84 7.85 16.47 5.78
N ALA A 85 6.73 16.54 5.08
CA ALA A 85 6.57 15.82 3.83
C ALA A 85 7.22 16.68 2.75
N GLU A 86 8.43 16.32 2.30
CA GLU A 86 8.72 16.43 0.88
C GLU A 86 7.65 15.58 0.19
N MET A 87 6.50 16.19 -0.07
CA MET A 87 5.37 15.54 -0.70
C MET A 87 5.90 15.05 -2.03
N TYR A 88 5.90 13.74 -2.20
CA TYR A 88 5.84 13.13 -3.50
C TYR A 88 4.69 13.81 -4.26
N GLU A 89 5.02 14.75 -5.14
CA GLU A 89 4.08 15.28 -6.10
C GLU A 89 3.97 14.22 -7.21
N PRO A 90 2.82 13.54 -7.35
CA PRO A 90 2.62 12.68 -8.51
C PRO A 90 2.81 13.53 -9.78
N PRO A 91 3.45 12.99 -10.83
CA PRO A 91 3.61 13.72 -12.08
C PRO A 91 2.23 14.17 -12.58
N LYS A 92 2.08 15.48 -12.79
CA LYS A 92 0.85 16.06 -13.34
C LYS A 92 0.71 15.59 -14.79
N ARG A 93 -0.30 14.74 -15.06
CA ARG A 93 -0.67 14.38 -16.44
C ARG A 93 -1.09 15.66 -17.18
N LEU A 94 -0.30 16.06 -18.17
CA LEU A 94 -0.69 17.11 -19.12
C LEU A 94 -1.80 16.56 -20.07
N PRO A 95 -2.66 17.42 -20.62
CA PRO A 95 -3.75 16.98 -21.51
C PRO A 95 -3.22 16.17 -22.70
N LYS A 96 -3.90 15.06 -23.00
CA LYS A 96 -3.51 14.05 -23.99
C LYS A 96 -3.54 14.61 -25.42
N SER A 97 -2.38 14.80 -26.04
CA SER A 97 -2.27 14.90 -27.51
C SER A 97 -2.17 13.50 -28.13
N HIS A 98 -2.99 13.22 -29.15
CA HIS A 98 -3.05 11.93 -29.85
C HIS A 98 -1.88 11.76 -30.86
N SER A 99 -0.64 11.99 -30.44
CA SER A 99 0.52 11.76 -31.29
C SER A 99 1.11 10.39 -30.98
N THR A 100 0.93 9.41 -31.87
CA THR A 100 1.71 8.18 -31.86
C THR A 100 3.16 8.53 -32.24
N GLY A 101 4.12 8.17 -31.39
CA GLY A 101 5.54 8.27 -31.73
C GLY A 101 5.95 7.07 -32.55
N ILE A 102 5.84 7.15 -33.88
CA ILE A 102 6.37 6.12 -34.77
C ILE A 102 7.81 6.51 -35.11
N ILE A 103 8.79 5.75 -34.61
CA ILE A 103 10.19 5.96 -34.98
C ILE A 103 10.49 5.07 -36.19
N SER A 104 11.05 5.67 -37.24
CA SER A 104 11.52 4.95 -38.43
C SER A 104 12.94 4.42 -38.21
N GLN A 105 13.30 3.32 -38.88
CA GLN A 105 14.60 2.60 -38.73
C GLN A 105 15.87 3.46 -38.89
N GLY A 106 15.78 4.73 -39.29
CA GLY A 106 16.93 5.61 -39.56
C GLY A 106 17.56 6.29 -38.34
N GLU A 107 16.98 6.19 -37.14
CA GLU A 107 17.46 6.86 -35.92
C GLU A 107 17.81 5.85 -34.82
N ILE A 108 18.62 4.81 -35.12
CA ILE A 108 19.24 4.05 -34.02
C ILE A 108 20.36 4.95 -33.48
N PRO A 109 20.30 5.42 -32.22
CA PRO A 109 21.31 6.32 -31.69
C PRO A 109 22.55 5.49 -31.30
N PHE A 110 23.44 5.29 -32.28
CA PHE A 110 24.65 4.48 -32.17
C PHE A 110 25.64 5.00 -31.11
N ASP A 111 25.50 6.27 -30.72
CA ASP A 111 26.29 6.93 -29.67
C ASP A 111 25.86 6.57 -28.24
N LYS A 112 24.75 5.83 -28.09
CA LYS A 112 24.21 5.46 -26.78
C LYS A 112 25.02 4.36 -26.11
N LYS A 113 25.05 4.44 -24.78
CA LYS A 113 25.66 3.43 -23.92
C LYS A 113 24.57 2.71 -23.13
N VAL A 114 24.50 1.40 -23.24
CA VAL A 114 23.54 0.55 -22.52
C VAL A 114 24.29 -0.35 -21.54
N TYR A 115 23.83 -0.37 -20.30
CA TYR A 115 24.38 -1.23 -19.26
C TYR A 115 23.51 -2.47 -19.06
N ILE A 116 24.10 -3.66 -19.21
CA ILE A 116 23.42 -4.95 -19.09
C ILE A 116 23.74 -5.57 -17.74
N ILE A 117 22.71 -5.76 -16.93
CA ILE A 117 22.77 -6.41 -15.62
C ILE A 117 22.29 -7.85 -15.77
N TYR A 118 23.14 -8.84 -15.46
CA TYR A 118 22.76 -10.25 -15.52
C TYR A 118 22.45 -10.81 -14.12
N THR A 119 21.17 -10.99 -13.81
CA THR A 119 20.72 -11.51 -12.51
C THR A 119 20.49 -13.01 -12.54
N GLY A 120 20.62 -13.67 -13.70
CA GLY A 120 20.35 -15.09 -13.90
C GLY A 120 19.20 -15.35 -14.86
N GLY A 121 18.51 -16.47 -14.67
CA GLY A 121 17.41 -16.92 -15.51
C GLY A 121 17.81 -17.80 -16.69
N THR A 122 16.80 -18.38 -17.33
CA THR A 122 16.92 -19.36 -18.41
C THR A 122 17.82 -18.90 -19.55
N ILE A 123 17.83 -17.60 -19.86
CA ILE A 123 18.63 -17.02 -20.95
C ILE A 123 20.11 -17.37 -20.84
N GLY A 124 20.66 -17.41 -19.62
CA GLY A 124 22.05 -17.77 -19.36
C GLY A 124 22.26 -19.19 -18.85
N MET A 125 21.33 -20.10 -19.15
CA MET A 125 21.50 -21.53 -18.86
C MET A 125 22.04 -22.29 -20.08
N ILE A 126 22.60 -23.47 -19.84
CA ILE A 126 23.03 -24.42 -20.86
C ILE A 126 22.41 -25.79 -20.59
N LYS A 127 22.05 -26.50 -21.68
CA LYS A 127 21.54 -27.86 -21.61
C LYS A 127 22.58 -28.85 -22.12
N LYS A 128 23.12 -29.68 -21.22
CA LYS A 128 23.94 -30.83 -21.60
C LYS A 128 23.04 -32.05 -21.82
N LYS A 129 23.38 -32.90 -22.80
CA LYS A 129 22.58 -34.09 -23.13
C LYS A 129 22.35 -34.96 -21.88
N GLY A 130 21.09 -35.28 -21.60
CA GLY A 130 20.70 -36.10 -20.44
C GLY A 130 20.83 -35.43 -19.07
N LYS A 131 21.10 -34.11 -19.01
CA LYS A 131 21.24 -33.36 -17.75
C LYS A 131 20.18 -32.25 -17.64
N PRO A 132 19.81 -31.84 -16.41
CA PRO A 132 19.00 -30.65 -16.21
C PRO A 132 19.72 -29.40 -16.74
N LEU A 133 18.96 -28.32 -16.95
CA LEU A 133 19.53 -27.01 -17.25
C LEU A 133 20.40 -26.55 -16.08
N THR A 134 21.58 -26.03 -16.39
CA THR A 134 22.49 -25.44 -15.40
C THR A 134 22.96 -24.06 -15.87
N PRO A 135 23.34 -23.14 -14.98
CA PRO A 135 23.95 -21.86 -15.38
C PRO A 135 25.17 -22.08 -16.29
N ASP A 136 25.30 -21.23 -17.30
CA ASP A 136 26.48 -21.18 -18.15
C ASP A 136 27.59 -20.37 -17.47
N PRO A 137 28.72 -20.99 -17.05
CA PRO A 137 29.81 -20.26 -16.42
C PRO A 137 30.48 -19.25 -17.37
N ASP A 138 30.34 -19.46 -18.68
CA ASP A 138 30.93 -18.61 -19.72
C ASP A 138 29.88 -17.69 -20.37
N PHE A 139 28.71 -17.49 -19.75
CA PHE A 139 27.59 -16.76 -20.37
C PHE A 139 27.98 -15.38 -20.92
N PHE A 140 28.80 -14.61 -20.20
CA PHE A 140 29.27 -13.31 -20.70
C PHE A 140 30.13 -13.43 -21.95
N LYS A 141 30.98 -14.45 -22.04
CA LYS A 141 31.75 -14.71 -23.27
C LYS A 141 30.81 -15.10 -24.39
N THR A 142 29.82 -15.96 -24.11
CA THR A 142 28.76 -16.33 -25.06
C THR A 142 28.05 -15.08 -25.60
N LEU A 143 27.57 -14.19 -24.72
CA LEU A 143 26.96 -12.91 -25.11
C LEU A 143 27.90 -12.05 -25.94
N GLN A 144 29.13 -11.82 -25.49
CA GLN A 144 30.12 -10.99 -26.18
C GLN A 144 30.55 -11.57 -27.54
N SER A 145 30.43 -12.88 -27.74
CA SER A 145 30.74 -13.53 -29.01
C SER A 145 29.62 -13.44 -30.04
N LEU A 146 28.41 -13.01 -29.67
CA LEU A 146 27.30 -12.89 -30.60
C LEU A 146 27.60 -11.81 -31.64
N PRO A 147 27.74 -12.15 -32.94
CA PRO A 147 28.16 -11.18 -33.97
C PRO A 147 27.24 -9.97 -34.06
N PHE A 148 25.94 -10.16 -33.80
CA PHE A 148 24.95 -9.08 -33.83
C PHE A 148 25.23 -8.01 -32.77
N LEU A 149 25.60 -8.40 -31.54
CA LEU A 149 25.85 -7.46 -30.44
C LEU A 149 27.13 -6.63 -30.65
N ASN A 150 28.03 -7.10 -31.52
CA ASN A 150 29.24 -6.38 -31.93
C ASN A 150 29.08 -5.65 -33.27
N SER A 151 27.89 -5.67 -33.87
CA SER A 151 27.65 -4.99 -35.14
C SER A 151 27.54 -3.48 -34.93
N SER A 152 27.80 -2.71 -35.98
CA SER A 152 27.60 -1.26 -35.98
C SER A 152 26.14 -0.83 -35.80
N TYR A 153 25.19 -1.79 -35.76
CA TYR A 153 23.76 -1.55 -35.58
C TYR A 153 23.31 -1.61 -34.11
N VAL A 154 24.23 -1.84 -33.17
CA VAL A 154 23.95 -1.96 -31.74
C VAL A 154 24.70 -0.86 -30.97
N PRO A 155 24.07 -0.23 -29.95
CA PRO A 155 24.74 0.75 -29.09
C PRO A 155 25.94 0.15 -28.36
N SER A 156 26.77 0.99 -27.75
CA SER A 156 27.86 0.52 -26.90
C SER A 156 27.29 -0.25 -25.69
N LEU A 157 27.75 -1.49 -25.49
CA LEU A 157 27.29 -2.37 -24.42
C LEU A 157 28.38 -2.55 -23.37
N ASN A 158 27.99 -2.40 -22.11
CA ASN A 158 28.78 -2.81 -20.96
C ASN A 158 27.97 -3.77 -20.10
N TYR A 159 28.66 -4.62 -19.35
CA TYR A 159 28.05 -5.72 -18.62
C TYR A 159 28.43 -5.64 -17.14
N ASP A 160 27.44 -5.76 -16.27
CA ASP A 160 27.69 -6.01 -14.86
C ASP A 160 28.12 -7.46 -14.67
N ASN A 161 29.30 -7.67 -14.10
CA ASN A 161 29.82 -8.98 -13.70
C ASN A 161 29.87 -9.14 -12.18
N THR A 162 29.31 -8.19 -11.42
CA THR A 162 29.41 -8.16 -9.96
C THR A 162 28.24 -8.87 -9.28
N ILE A 163 27.05 -8.84 -9.88
CA ILE A 163 25.88 -9.53 -9.36
C ILE A 163 26.00 -11.03 -9.66
N LYS A 164 25.91 -11.85 -8.60
CA LYS A 164 25.88 -13.30 -8.72
C LYS A 164 24.55 -13.74 -9.34
N PRO A 165 24.55 -14.46 -10.48
CA PRO A 165 23.34 -14.96 -11.09
C PRO A 165 22.63 -15.98 -10.18
N VAL A 166 21.31 -15.84 -10.05
CA VAL A 166 20.46 -16.75 -9.30
C VAL A 166 19.21 -17.09 -10.09
N ASP A 167 18.58 -18.22 -9.75
CA ASP A 167 17.27 -18.55 -10.29
C ASP A 167 16.22 -17.53 -9.80
N SER A 168 15.31 -17.11 -10.68
CA SER A 168 14.30 -16.09 -10.35
C SER A 168 13.41 -16.48 -9.17
N THR A 169 13.18 -17.77 -8.94
CA THR A 169 12.44 -18.26 -7.76
C THR A 169 13.09 -17.89 -6.43
N ASN A 170 14.38 -17.55 -6.43
CA ASN A 170 15.15 -17.11 -5.27
C ASN A 170 15.42 -15.59 -5.28
N ILE A 171 14.89 -14.85 -6.26
CA ILE A 171 15.01 -13.39 -6.31
C ILE A 171 13.88 -12.77 -5.49
N GLY A 172 14.25 -11.95 -4.52
CA GLY A 172 13.30 -11.16 -3.76
C GLY A 172 13.87 -9.80 -3.37
N ARG A 173 13.42 -9.32 -2.21
CA ARG A 173 13.73 -7.98 -1.71
C ARG A 173 15.22 -7.63 -1.74
N LYS A 174 16.10 -8.54 -1.30
CA LYS A 174 17.53 -8.26 -1.18
C LYS A 174 18.12 -8.01 -2.56
N GLU A 175 17.79 -8.86 -3.52
CA GLU A 175 18.27 -8.80 -4.89
C GLU A 175 17.72 -7.56 -5.61
N TRP A 176 16.46 -7.18 -5.40
CA TRP A 176 15.89 -5.94 -5.95
C TRP A 176 16.65 -4.70 -5.50
N LEU A 177 17.05 -4.63 -4.23
CA LEU A 177 17.85 -3.53 -3.69
C LEU A 177 19.26 -3.51 -4.28
N VAL A 178 19.88 -4.68 -4.47
CA VAL A 178 21.18 -4.80 -5.15
C VAL A 178 21.10 -4.30 -6.59
N ILE A 179 20.09 -4.71 -7.35
CA ILE A 179 19.88 -4.25 -8.73
C ILE A 179 19.68 -2.73 -8.78
N ALA A 180 18.83 -2.17 -7.90
CA ALA A 180 18.58 -0.73 -7.85
C ALA A 180 19.86 0.07 -7.51
N ASN A 181 20.72 -0.47 -6.62
CA ASN A 181 22.01 0.13 -6.29
C ASN A 181 23.01 0.06 -7.43
N CYS A 182 23.09 -1.07 -8.12
CA CYS A 182 23.91 -1.21 -9.32
C CYS A 182 23.55 -0.12 -10.34
N ILE A 183 22.26 0.08 -10.62
CA ILE A 183 21.79 1.16 -11.52
C ILE A 183 22.19 2.54 -10.99
N LYS A 184 22.06 2.78 -9.68
CA LYS A 184 22.42 4.06 -9.05
C LYS A 184 23.88 4.43 -9.30
N GLU A 185 24.80 3.48 -9.11
CA GLU A 185 26.25 3.70 -9.16
C GLU A 185 26.69 4.16 -10.55
N VAL A 186 26.15 3.53 -11.58
CA VAL A 186 26.51 3.83 -12.97
C VAL A 186 25.50 4.73 -13.69
N TYR A 187 24.53 5.32 -12.97
CA TYR A 187 23.36 5.93 -13.60
C TYR A 187 23.70 7.03 -14.60
N ASN A 188 24.74 7.83 -14.30
CA ASN A 188 25.13 8.97 -15.12
C ASN A 188 26.00 8.58 -16.33
N GLU A 189 26.57 7.37 -16.32
CA GLU A 189 27.50 6.90 -17.36
C GLU A 189 26.80 6.27 -18.57
N TYR A 190 25.56 5.79 -18.37
CA TYR A 190 24.78 5.06 -19.37
C TYR A 190 23.46 5.74 -19.70
N ASP A 191 22.96 5.54 -20.91
CA ASP A 191 21.69 6.10 -21.39
C ASP A 191 20.47 5.25 -21.02
N GLY A 192 20.68 3.95 -20.76
CA GLY A 192 19.64 3.03 -20.32
C GLY A 192 20.20 1.70 -19.82
N PHE A 193 19.32 0.89 -19.25
CA PHE A 193 19.68 -0.32 -18.53
C PHE A 193 18.85 -1.51 -19.02
N VAL A 194 19.48 -2.66 -19.19
CA VAL A 194 18.80 -3.93 -19.49
C VAL A 194 19.11 -4.91 -18.36
N ILE A 195 18.08 -5.48 -17.75
CA ILE A 195 18.19 -6.48 -16.70
C ILE A 195 17.77 -7.82 -17.31
N LEU A 196 18.75 -8.71 -17.49
CA LEU A 196 18.53 -10.11 -17.85
C LEU A 196 18.12 -10.90 -16.62
N HIS A 197 16.90 -11.41 -16.63
CA HIS A 197 16.22 -11.98 -15.47
C HIS A 197 15.49 -13.29 -15.82
N GLY A 198 15.31 -14.17 -14.82
CA GLY A 198 14.47 -15.36 -14.96
C GLY A 198 12.98 -15.02 -15.01
N THR A 199 12.18 -15.79 -15.75
CA THR A 199 10.82 -15.36 -16.08
C THR A 199 9.84 -15.50 -14.89
N ASP A 200 10.08 -16.38 -13.92
CA ASP A 200 9.09 -16.70 -12.88
C ASP A 200 8.74 -15.53 -11.95
N THR A 201 9.71 -14.70 -11.59
CA THR A 201 9.49 -13.53 -10.70
C THR A 201 9.79 -12.20 -11.39
N LEU A 202 9.93 -12.21 -12.72
CA LEU A 202 10.27 -11.02 -13.52
C LEU A 202 9.29 -9.86 -13.26
N ALA A 203 7.98 -10.16 -13.23
CA ALA A 203 6.93 -9.18 -12.95
C ALA A 203 7.05 -8.54 -11.56
N PHE A 204 7.45 -9.31 -10.54
CA PHE A 204 7.71 -8.79 -9.20
C PHE A 204 8.92 -7.86 -9.19
N THR A 205 10.03 -8.25 -9.84
CA THR A 205 11.22 -7.41 -9.96
C THR A 205 10.93 -6.11 -10.69
N ALA A 206 10.24 -6.17 -11.84
CA ALA A 206 9.85 -4.99 -12.60
C ALA A 206 8.96 -4.04 -11.77
N SER A 207 8.02 -4.61 -11.00
CA SER A 207 7.15 -3.84 -10.10
C SER A 207 7.93 -3.18 -8.97
N ALA A 208 8.80 -3.92 -8.29
CA ALA A 208 9.64 -3.41 -7.20
C ALA A 208 10.55 -2.27 -7.68
N LEU A 209 11.26 -2.46 -8.79
CA LEU A 209 12.16 -1.46 -9.35
C LEU A 209 11.41 -0.17 -9.75
N SER A 210 10.16 -0.28 -10.21
CA SER A 210 9.35 0.90 -10.55
C SER A 210 9.15 1.84 -9.35
N PHE A 211 9.08 1.29 -8.13
CA PHE A 211 8.97 2.08 -6.90
C PHE A 211 10.34 2.48 -6.35
N LEU A 212 11.34 1.58 -6.40
CA LEU A 212 12.69 1.81 -5.88
C LEU A 212 13.46 2.89 -6.66
N LEU A 213 13.23 3.02 -7.96
CA LEU A 213 13.85 4.02 -8.84
C LEU A 213 12.95 5.26 -8.95
N GLY A 214 13.00 6.12 -7.93
CA GLY A 214 12.28 7.39 -7.91
C GLY A 214 12.87 8.42 -8.87
N ASN A 215 12.01 9.22 -9.52
CA ASN A 215 12.42 10.19 -10.55
C ASN A 215 13.25 9.56 -11.70
N LEU A 216 12.96 8.31 -12.05
CA LEU A 216 13.63 7.67 -13.18
C LEU A 216 13.43 8.50 -14.45
N SER A 217 14.51 8.75 -15.18
CA SER A 217 14.52 9.56 -16.40
C SER A 217 15.13 8.82 -17.61
N LYS A 218 15.46 7.54 -17.43
CA LYS A 218 16.12 6.67 -18.41
C LYS A 218 15.42 5.31 -18.39
N PRO A 219 15.29 4.62 -19.54
CA PRO A 219 14.63 3.33 -19.58
C PRO A 219 15.40 2.28 -18.79
N VAL A 220 14.66 1.49 -18.01
CA VAL A 220 15.16 0.28 -17.36
C VAL A 220 14.31 -0.88 -17.87
N VAL A 221 14.91 -1.71 -18.73
CA VAL A 221 14.23 -2.80 -19.42
C VAL A 221 14.52 -4.12 -18.72
N VAL A 222 13.50 -4.76 -18.16
CA VAL A 222 13.60 -6.12 -17.63
C VAL A 222 13.20 -7.10 -18.73
N THR A 223 14.04 -8.09 -19.00
CA THR A 223 13.77 -9.13 -20.00
C THR A 223 14.35 -10.47 -19.59
N GLY A 224 14.10 -11.50 -20.40
CA GLY A 224 14.57 -12.85 -20.19
C GLY A 224 14.26 -13.73 -21.39
N SER A 225 14.18 -15.04 -21.17
CA SER A 225 13.77 -15.99 -22.20
C SER A 225 13.11 -17.21 -21.59
N GLN A 226 12.25 -17.87 -22.38
CA GLN A 226 11.68 -19.17 -22.03
C GLN A 226 12.61 -20.32 -22.43
N ILE A 227 13.44 -20.11 -23.46
CA ILE A 227 14.44 -21.07 -23.94
C ILE A 227 15.83 -20.47 -23.73
N PRO A 228 16.85 -21.25 -23.29
CA PRO A 228 18.20 -20.71 -23.11
C PRO A 228 18.76 -20.11 -24.40
N LEU A 229 19.68 -19.14 -24.30
CA LEU A 229 20.14 -18.39 -25.45
C LEU A 229 20.73 -19.28 -26.57
N GLY A 230 21.48 -20.33 -26.19
CA GLY A 230 22.04 -21.30 -27.13
C GLY A 230 21.07 -22.40 -27.59
N GLY A 231 19.81 -22.37 -27.15
CA GLY A 231 18.80 -23.35 -27.50
C GLY A 231 18.21 -23.16 -28.91
N CYS A 232 17.80 -24.25 -29.54
CA CYS A 232 17.08 -24.19 -30.81
C CYS A 232 15.76 -23.42 -30.62
N ARG A 233 15.47 -22.48 -31.52
CA ARG A 233 14.30 -21.57 -31.47
C ARG A 233 14.25 -20.68 -30.22
N SER A 234 15.41 -20.35 -29.65
CA SER A 234 15.48 -19.45 -28.49
C SER A 234 14.82 -18.09 -28.78
N ASP A 235 13.96 -17.64 -27.88
CA ASP A 235 13.43 -16.28 -27.82
C ASP A 235 14.42 -15.28 -27.22
N GLY A 236 15.47 -15.77 -26.55
CA GLY A 236 16.40 -14.93 -25.80
C GLY A 236 17.15 -13.92 -26.65
N LEU A 237 17.54 -14.28 -27.87
CA LEU A 237 18.23 -13.36 -28.76
C LEU A 237 17.33 -12.18 -29.16
N ASN A 238 16.10 -12.46 -29.61
CA ASN A 238 15.16 -11.43 -30.04
C ASN A 238 14.72 -10.53 -28.87
N ASN A 239 14.48 -11.12 -27.70
CA ASN A 239 14.14 -10.37 -26.49
C ASN A 239 15.30 -9.46 -26.06
N LEU A 240 16.55 -9.95 -26.06
CA LEU A 240 17.73 -9.15 -25.71
C LEU A 240 17.94 -7.99 -26.69
N ILE A 241 17.91 -8.26 -27.99
CA ILE A 241 18.11 -7.23 -29.03
C ILE A 241 17.04 -6.14 -28.89
N SER A 242 15.78 -6.55 -28.80
CA SER A 242 14.66 -5.62 -28.62
C SER A 242 14.84 -4.80 -27.35
N SER A 243 15.29 -5.41 -26.26
CA SER A 243 15.51 -4.73 -24.98
C SER A 243 16.64 -3.72 -25.03
N VAL A 244 17.76 -4.07 -25.68
CA VAL A 244 18.89 -3.16 -25.89
C VAL A 244 18.45 -1.95 -26.70
N LEU A 245 17.72 -2.16 -27.80
CA LEU A 245 17.17 -1.06 -28.59
C LEU A 245 16.22 -0.21 -27.74
N VAL A 246 15.28 -0.83 -27.02
CA VAL A 246 14.33 -0.13 -26.14
C VAL A 246 15.06 0.71 -25.08
N ALA A 247 16.17 0.22 -24.54
CA ALA A 247 17.00 0.92 -23.56
C ALA A 247 17.71 2.16 -24.12
N THR A 248 17.79 2.35 -25.44
CA THR A 248 18.33 3.58 -26.03
C THR A 248 17.32 4.73 -26.09
N TYR A 249 16.03 4.45 -25.93
CA TYR A 249 14.98 5.45 -26.03
C TYR A 249 14.75 6.15 -24.69
N SER A 250 15.50 7.23 -24.46
CA SER A 250 15.37 8.12 -23.29
C SER A 250 13.95 8.68 -23.07
N MET A 251 13.08 8.61 -24.08
CA MET A 251 11.67 9.00 -23.98
C MET A 251 10.80 8.04 -23.16
N ILE A 252 11.35 6.91 -22.68
CA ILE A 252 10.67 5.97 -21.79
C ILE A 252 11.29 6.06 -20.39
N PRO A 253 10.86 7.01 -19.53
CA PRO A 253 11.38 7.19 -18.18
C PRO A 253 10.79 6.16 -17.18
N GLU A 254 10.75 4.89 -17.58
CA GLU A 254 10.03 3.84 -16.85
C GLU A 254 10.82 2.54 -16.74
N VAL A 255 10.43 1.73 -15.75
CA VAL A 255 10.76 0.30 -15.73
C VAL A 255 9.76 -0.43 -16.62
N VAL A 256 10.25 -1.08 -17.67
CA VAL A 256 9.43 -1.75 -18.68
C VAL A 256 9.85 -3.20 -18.83
N VAL A 257 8.92 -4.04 -19.29
CA VAL A 257 9.20 -5.42 -19.66
C VAL A 257 9.14 -5.53 -21.17
N VAL A 258 10.22 -6.06 -21.76
CA VAL A 258 10.26 -6.38 -23.19
C VAL A 258 10.27 -7.88 -23.35
N PHE A 259 9.22 -8.41 -23.99
CA PHE A 259 9.05 -9.83 -24.22
C PHE A 259 8.19 -10.05 -25.45
N ASN A 260 8.59 -10.99 -26.32
CA ASN A 260 7.83 -11.37 -27.51
C ASN A 260 7.36 -10.14 -28.34
N ASN A 261 8.30 -9.25 -28.63
CA ASN A 261 8.08 -8.01 -29.40
C ASN A 261 7.12 -6.99 -28.76
N LYS A 262 6.72 -7.16 -27.49
CA LYS A 262 5.86 -6.20 -26.78
C LYS A 262 6.69 -5.40 -25.79
N ILE A 263 6.37 -4.11 -25.65
CA ILE A 263 6.88 -3.25 -24.59
C ILE A 263 5.73 -3.04 -23.60
N LEU A 264 5.88 -3.56 -22.38
CA LEU A 264 4.86 -3.51 -21.33
C LEU A 264 5.35 -2.63 -20.18
N ARG A 265 4.45 -1.87 -19.55
CA ARG A 265 4.78 -1.18 -18.29
C ARG A 265 5.05 -2.23 -17.21
N GLY A 266 6.19 -2.12 -16.52
CA GLY A 266 6.68 -3.16 -15.61
C GLY A 266 5.68 -3.52 -14.50
N ASN A 267 5.17 -2.52 -13.80
CA ASN A 267 4.17 -2.67 -12.72
C ASN A 267 2.72 -2.90 -13.21
N ARG A 268 2.54 -3.24 -14.48
CA ARG A 268 1.25 -3.67 -15.07
C ARG A 268 1.34 -5.05 -15.71
N THR A 269 2.50 -5.71 -15.57
CA THR A 269 2.81 -6.96 -16.25
C THR A 269 2.64 -8.15 -15.31
N THR A 270 2.13 -9.27 -15.82
CA THR A 270 2.11 -10.57 -15.13
C THR A 270 2.52 -11.68 -16.09
N LYS A 271 3.05 -12.79 -15.55
CA LYS A 271 3.37 -13.99 -16.34
C LYS A 271 2.10 -14.83 -16.48
N ARG A 272 1.59 -14.97 -17.71
CA ARG A 272 0.36 -15.71 -18.01
C ARG A 272 0.58 -17.14 -18.49
N SER A 273 1.78 -17.48 -18.97
CA SER A 273 2.07 -18.80 -19.54
C SER A 273 3.44 -19.29 -19.08
N SER A 274 3.50 -20.57 -18.73
CA SER A 274 4.74 -21.30 -18.46
C SER A 274 5.36 -21.91 -19.72
N GLU A 275 4.61 -21.99 -20.82
CA GLU A 275 5.00 -22.73 -22.03
C GLU A 275 5.17 -21.81 -23.25
N ASP A 276 4.32 -20.80 -23.40
CA ASP A 276 4.34 -19.93 -24.57
C ASP A 276 5.54 -18.97 -24.56
N ILE A 277 6.05 -18.65 -25.75
CA ILE A 277 6.98 -17.53 -25.95
C ILE A 277 6.31 -16.20 -25.55
N ASP A 278 4.99 -16.09 -25.79
CA ASP A 278 4.18 -14.95 -25.36
C ASP A 278 3.77 -15.08 -23.88
N ALA A 279 4.78 -15.18 -23.01
CA ALA A 279 4.64 -15.52 -21.60
C ALA A 279 4.10 -14.37 -20.73
N PHE A 280 4.28 -13.12 -21.14
CA PHE A 280 3.92 -11.93 -20.36
C PHE A 280 2.82 -11.11 -21.00
N VAL A 281 1.97 -10.53 -20.17
CA VAL A 281 0.83 -9.72 -20.60
C VAL A 281 0.56 -8.60 -19.62
N SER A 282 -0.02 -7.51 -20.13
CA SER A 282 -0.68 -6.50 -19.32
C SER A 282 -2.17 -6.53 -19.62
N PHE A 283 -2.97 -6.96 -18.65
CA PHE A 283 -4.41 -7.19 -18.86
C PHE A 283 -5.24 -5.91 -18.83
N GLN A 284 -4.89 -4.97 -17.95
CA GLN A 284 -5.69 -3.76 -17.70
C GLN A 284 -4.99 -2.47 -18.12
N TYR A 285 -3.83 -2.59 -18.76
CA TYR A 285 -3.15 -1.46 -19.38
C TYR A 285 -2.66 -1.88 -20.76
N PRO A 286 -2.83 -1.07 -21.82
CA PRO A 286 -2.32 -1.43 -23.13
C PRO A 286 -0.80 -1.53 -23.11
N GLN A 287 -0.24 -2.37 -24.00
CA GLN A 287 1.21 -2.34 -24.25
C GLN A 287 1.62 -0.93 -24.68
N ILE A 288 2.72 -0.41 -24.12
CA ILE A 288 3.19 0.95 -24.42
C ILE A 288 3.87 1.03 -25.78
N GLY A 289 4.26 -0.12 -26.35
CA GLY A 289 4.86 -0.17 -27.67
C GLY A 289 5.05 -1.59 -28.21
N THR A 290 5.61 -1.67 -29.41
CA THR A 290 5.85 -2.92 -30.15
C THR A 290 7.17 -2.84 -30.90
N CYS A 291 7.94 -3.93 -30.85
CA CYS A 291 9.18 -4.10 -31.61
C CYS A 291 8.89 -4.91 -32.88
N GLY A 292 8.45 -4.24 -33.94
CA GLY A 292 8.29 -4.84 -35.27
C GLY A 292 9.50 -4.56 -36.17
N ILE A 293 9.27 -4.41 -37.47
CA ILE A 293 10.28 -3.84 -38.40
C ILE A 293 10.80 -2.50 -37.85
N LYS A 294 9.90 -1.73 -37.21
CA LYS A 294 10.19 -0.51 -36.45
C LYS A 294 9.79 -0.71 -35.00
N VAL A 295 10.50 -0.05 -34.08
CA VAL A 295 10.05 0.10 -32.70
C VAL A 295 9.05 1.24 -32.65
N ALA A 296 7.81 0.94 -32.29
CA ALA A 296 6.73 1.91 -32.17
C ALA A 296 6.34 2.08 -30.70
N VAL A 297 6.33 3.32 -30.20
CA VAL A 297 5.99 3.64 -28.81
C VAL A 297 4.82 4.61 -28.79
N ASN A 298 3.76 4.24 -28.08
CA ASN A 298 2.64 5.13 -27.86
C ASN A 298 2.97 6.08 -26.69
N LYS A 299 3.49 7.27 -27.03
CA LYS A 299 3.85 8.31 -26.08
C LYS A 299 2.71 8.69 -25.11
N SER A 300 1.45 8.59 -25.54
CA SER A 300 0.30 8.90 -24.67
C SER A 300 0.10 7.90 -23.51
N LEU A 301 0.73 6.73 -23.60
CA LEU A 301 0.73 5.70 -22.55
C LEU A 301 1.97 5.77 -21.66
N VAL A 302 3.01 6.50 -22.05
CA VAL A 302 4.26 6.61 -21.30
C VAL A 302 4.12 7.68 -20.20
N LEU A 303 4.77 7.47 -19.05
CA LEU A 303 4.83 8.45 -17.98
C LEU A 303 5.59 9.70 -18.42
N ASP A 304 5.18 10.85 -17.89
CA ASP A 304 5.86 12.11 -18.18
C ASP A 304 7.29 12.10 -17.65
N TYR A 305 8.19 12.66 -18.45
CA TYR A 305 9.60 12.82 -18.09
C TYR A 305 9.75 13.75 -16.89
N ASN A 306 10.49 13.30 -15.88
CA ASN A 306 10.83 14.11 -14.72
C ASN A 306 12.29 14.58 -14.81
N LYS A 307 12.51 15.90 -14.74
CA LYS A 307 13.86 16.50 -14.77
C LYS A 307 14.61 16.40 -13.43
N LYS A 308 13.99 15.86 -12.38
CA LYS A 308 14.62 15.70 -11.07
C LYS A 308 15.69 14.58 -11.12
N PRO A 309 16.78 14.68 -10.33
CA PRO A 309 17.74 13.61 -10.22
C PRO A 309 17.12 12.30 -9.73
N LEU A 310 17.68 11.18 -10.17
CA LEU A 310 17.32 9.84 -9.70
C LEU A 310 17.45 9.75 -8.17
N VAL A 311 16.41 9.20 -7.55
CA VAL A 311 16.38 8.85 -6.12
C VAL A 311 16.21 7.34 -6.01
N VAL A 312 17.22 6.65 -5.47
CA VAL A 312 17.13 5.20 -5.24
C VAL A 312 16.81 4.92 -3.79
N TYR A 313 15.62 4.37 -3.55
CA TYR A 313 15.19 3.94 -2.22
C TYR A 313 15.89 2.63 -1.84
N GLN A 314 16.32 2.53 -0.58
CA GLN A 314 17.22 1.47 -0.09
C GLN A 314 16.52 0.41 0.76
N GLU A 315 15.21 0.54 0.94
CA GLU A 315 14.45 -0.26 1.90
C GLU A 315 13.10 -0.67 1.32
N MET A 316 12.67 -1.88 1.70
CA MET A 316 11.31 -2.38 1.52
C MET A 316 10.97 -3.21 2.76
N GLU A 317 9.72 -3.17 3.19
CA GLU A 317 9.24 -3.98 4.32
C GLU A 317 9.29 -5.46 3.94
N LYS A 318 9.81 -6.29 4.83
CA LYS A 318 10.00 -7.73 4.61
C LYS A 318 8.81 -8.55 5.12
N GLU A 319 8.04 -8.02 6.07
CA GLU A 319 6.96 -8.73 6.75
C GLU A 319 5.60 -8.51 6.05
N VAL A 320 5.58 -8.76 4.73
CA VAL A 320 4.38 -8.71 3.89
C VAL A 320 4.17 -10.07 3.23
N ILE A 321 2.93 -10.54 3.16
CA ILE A 321 2.57 -11.82 2.53
C ILE A 321 1.44 -11.67 1.52
N ILE A 322 1.27 -12.69 0.68
CA ILE A 322 0.14 -12.83 -0.25
C ILE A 322 -0.68 -14.04 0.18
N ILE A 323 -2.00 -13.88 0.23
CA ILE A 323 -2.96 -14.95 0.52
C ILE A 323 -3.97 -15.02 -0.61
N LYS A 324 -3.99 -16.14 -1.32
CA LYS A 324 -5.07 -16.45 -2.25
C LYS A 324 -6.26 -17.01 -1.49
N LEU A 325 -7.44 -16.37 -1.60
CA LEU A 325 -8.64 -16.94 -0.99
C LEU A 325 -9.04 -18.24 -1.69
N PHE A 326 -9.47 -19.22 -0.90
CA PHE A 326 -10.12 -20.43 -1.36
C PHE A 326 -11.30 -20.74 -0.42
N PRO A 327 -12.32 -21.50 -0.87
CA PRO A 327 -13.44 -21.86 -0.01
C PRO A 327 -12.94 -22.52 1.29
N SER A 328 -13.46 -22.09 2.43
CA SER A 328 -13.10 -22.62 3.77
C SER A 328 -11.74 -22.19 4.35
N ILE A 329 -11.11 -21.12 3.83
CA ILE A 329 -9.86 -20.54 4.37
C ILE A 329 -9.95 -20.02 5.82
N GLU A 330 -11.15 -19.85 6.36
CA GLU A 330 -11.43 -19.23 7.67
C GLU A 330 -10.74 -19.94 8.85
N ASN A 331 -10.38 -21.22 8.67
CA ASN A 331 -9.69 -22.02 9.68
C ASN A 331 -8.20 -21.69 9.84
N VAL A 332 -7.57 -21.12 8.80
CA VAL A 332 -6.13 -20.81 8.82
C VAL A 332 -5.84 -19.32 8.97
N ILE A 333 -6.82 -18.46 8.68
CA ILE A 333 -6.58 -17.01 8.59
C ILE A 333 -6.16 -16.39 9.93
N GLU A 334 -6.73 -16.87 11.04
CA GLU A 334 -6.35 -16.40 12.39
C GLU A 334 -4.88 -16.72 12.71
N SER A 335 -4.42 -17.93 12.36
CA SER A 335 -3.02 -18.34 12.53
C SER A 335 -2.06 -17.50 11.68
N ILE A 336 -2.47 -17.11 10.48
CA ILE A 336 -1.66 -16.22 9.63
C ILE A 336 -1.57 -14.83 10.26
N TYR A 337 -2.71 -14.26 10.63
CA TYR A 337 -2.77 -12.94 11.26
C TYR A 337 -2.29 -12.92 12.71
N SER A 338 -1.92 -14.04 13.33
CA SER A 338 -1.32 -14.05 14.67
C SER A 338 0.20 -13.82 14.64
N HIS A 339 0.84 -13.92 13.47
CA HIS A 339 2.29 -13.75 13.34
C HIS A 339 2.73 -12.37 13.88
N PRO A 340 3.67 -12.32 14.85
CA PRO A 340 3.93 -11.12 15.64
C PRO A 340 4.54 -9.97 14.81
N ASN A 341 5.34 -10.30 13.80
CA ASN A 341 6.04 -9.31 12.99
C ASN A 341 5.27 -8.92 11.72
N LEU A 342 4.13 -9.56 11.42
CA LEU A 342 3.39 -9.30 10.19
C LEU A 342 2.96 -7.83 10.12
N ARG A 343 3.26 -7.16 9.00
CA ARG A 343 2.95 -5.73 8.77
C ARG A 343 1.94 -5.51 7.64
N GLY A 344 1.91 -6.40 6.65
CA GLY A 344 1.03 -6.27 5.50
C GLY A 344 0.54 -7.60 4.95
N VAL A 345 -0.66 -7.61 4.39
CA VAL A 345 -1.25 -8.78 3.73
C VAL A 345 -1.92 -8.33 2.44
N ILE A 346 -1.56 -8.96 1.32
CA ILE A 346 -2.33 -8.91 0.08
C ILE A 346 -3.30 -10.10 0.08
N ILE A 347 -4.59 -9.85 -0.06
CA ILE A 347 -5.60 -10.88 -0.23
C ILE A 347 -6.07 -10.87 -1.69
N GLU A 348 -5.90 -12.00 -2.38
CA GLU A 348 -6.52 -12.23 -3.68
C GLU A 348 -7.95 -12.73 -3.46
N CYS A 349 -8.91 -11.81 -3.58
CA CYS A 349 -10.33 -12.03 -3.39
C CYS A 349 -11.03 -12.52 -4.67
N TYR A 350 -12.27 -12.97 -4.54
CA TYR A 350 -13.09 -13.39 -5.69
C TYR A 350 -13.68 -12.18 -6.43
N GLY A 351 -13.74 -12.25 -7.76
CA GLY A 351 -14.45 -11.26 -8.60
C GLY A 351 -14.06 -9.81 -8.27
N ALA A 352 -15.05 -8.94 -8.07
CA ALA A 352 -14.86 -7.52 -7.79
C ALA A 352 -14.34 -7.19 -6.36
N GLY A 353 -13.74 -8.15 -5.65
CA GLY A 353 -13.23 -7.97 -4.27
C GLY A 353 -14.08 -8.63 -3.19
N ASN A 354 -14.80 -9.71 -3.52
CA ASN A 354 -15.62 -10.47 -2.58
C ASN A 354 -14.77 -11.44 -1.74
N ALA A 355 -15.09 -11.52 -0.45
CA ALA A 355 -14.46 -12.43 0.51
C ALA A 355 -15.52 -13.03 1.45
N PRO A 356 -15.18 -14.08 2.23
CA PRO A 356 -16.03 -14.55 3.32
C PRO A 356 -16.41 -13.42 4.27
N THR A 357 -17.67 -13.44 4.74
CA THR A 357 -18.23 -12.43 5.65
C THR A 357 -18.60 -12.99 7.02
N SER A 358 -18.11 -14.19 7.35
CA SER A 358 -18.30 -14.74 8.69
C SER A 358 -17.72 -13.80 9.75
N GLU A 359 -18.35 -13.77 10.91
CA GLU A 359 -17.89 -12.93 12.02
C GLU A 359 -16.46 -13.26 12.43
N LYS A 360 -16.08 -14.54 12.40
CA LYS A 360 -14.70 -15.00 12.68
C LYS A 360 -13.70 -14.38 11.69
N PHE A 361 -13.99 -14.42 10.40
CA PHE A 361 -13.11 -13.87 9.37
C PHE A 361 -12.96 -12.34 9.50
N LEU A 362 -14.08 -11.61 9.54
CA LEU A 362 -14.07 -10.15 9.62
C LEU A 362 -13.49 -9.64 10.94
N SER A 363 -13.78 -10.30 12.06
CA SER A 363 -13.23 -9.92 13.36
C SER A 363 -11.72 -10.16 13.44
N THR A 364 -11.20 -11.21 12.81
CA THR A 364 -9.76 -11.47 12.70
C THR A 364 -9.05 -10.34 11.97
N ILE A 365 -9.54 -9.96 10.78
CA ILE A 365 -8.97 -8.85 10.01
C ILE A 365 -9.08 -7.53 10.79
N LYS A 366 -10.22 -7.28 11.43
CA LYS A 366 -10.42 -6.07 12.25
C LYS A 366 -9.46 -5.99 13.45
N LYS A 367 -9.18 -7.13 14.10
CA LYS A 367 -8.16 -7.22 15.17
C LYS A 367 -6.76 -6.95 14.61
N ALA A 368 -6.43 -7.52 13.45
CA ALA A 368 -5.15 -7.30 12.78
C ALA A 368 -4.95 -5.83 12.38
N SER A 369 -5.99 -5.19 11.82
CA SER A 369 -5.98 -3.77 11.47
C SER A 369 -5.74 -2.88 12.70
N LYS A 370 -6.34 -3.20 13.84
CA LYS A 370 -6.07 -2.51 15.13
C LYS A 370 -4.63 -2.71 15.62
N ARG A 371 -3.98 -3.84 15.29
CA ARG A 371 -2.56 -4.11 15.58
C ARG A 371 -1.62 -3.39 14.62
N GLY A 372 -2.14 -2.74 13.59
CA GLY A 372 -1.36 -1.99 12.61
C GLY A 372 -0.99 -2.78 11.35
N ILE A 373 -1.67 -3.91 11.09
CA ILE A 373 -1.50 -4.67 9.85
C ILE A 373 -2.36 -4.05 8.75
N ILE A 374 -1.75 -3.77 7.60
CA ILE A 374 -2.48 -3.27 6.43
C ILE A 374 -2.89 -4.46 5.55
N THR A 375 -4.20 -4.64 5.39
CA THR A 375 -4.76 -5.64 4.48
C THR A 375 -5.21 -4.98 3.18
N VAL A 376 -4.63 -5.39 2.07
CA VAL A 376 -4.91 -4.89 0.72
C VAL A 376 -5.67 -5.96 -0.05
N ILE A 377 -6.70 -5.56 -0.79
CA ILE A 377 -7.56 -6.44 -1.58
C ILE A 377 -7.25 -6.28 -3.06
N VAL A 378 -6.84 -7.38 -3.69
CA VAL A 378 -6.73 -7.55 -5.14
C VAL A 378 -7.72 -8.62 -5.60
N SER A 379 -7.95 -8.73 -6.92
CA SER A 379 -8.78 -9.80 -7.47
C SER A 379 -7.93 -11.00 -7.89
N GLN A 380 -8.49 -12.21 -7.78
CA GLN A 380 -7.97 -13.40 -8.46
C GLN A 380 -8.26 -13.38 -9.97
N CYS A 381 -9.23 -12.58 -10.40
CA CYS A 381 -9.52 -12.42 -11.82
C CYS A 381 -8.41 -11.60 -12.46
N VAL A 382 -7.96 -12.04 -13.64
CA VAL A 382 -6.90 -11.39 -14.41
C VAL A 382 -7.32 -10.02 -14.97
N THR A 383 -8.62 -9.78 -15.07
CA THR A 383 -9.24 -8.53 -15.53
C THR A 383 -10.35 -8.10 -14.58
N GLY A 384 -10.66 -6.80 -14.58
CA GLY A 384 -11.70 -6.19 -13.73
C GLY A 384 -11.13 -5.41 -12.55
N ASN A 385 -11.97 -4.54 -11.99
CA ASN A 385 -11.59 -3.70 -10.86
C ASN A 385 -12.11 -4.27 -9.55
N VAL A 386 -11.29 -4.19 -8.50
CA VAL A 386 -11.78 -4.28 -7.12
C VAL A 386 -12.61 -3.04 -6.82
N ASP A 387 -13.91 -3.22 -6.60
CA ASP A 387 -14.82 -2.20 -6.11
C ASP A 387 -15.49 -2.69 -4.82
N LEU A 388 -14.96 -2.23 -3.69
CA LEU A 388 -15.47 -2.61 -2.38
C LEU A 388 -16.76 -1.85 -2.01
N SER A 389 -17.22 -0.91 -2.83
CA SER A 389 -18.43 -0.13 -2.58
C SER A 389 -19.70 -0.80 -3.12
N THR A 390 -19.60 -1.59 -4.20
CA THR A 390 -20.75 -2.16 -4.92
C THR A 390 -21.52 -3.20 -4.10
N TYR A 391 -20.81 -4.07 -3.38
CA TYR A 391 -21.40 -5.21 -2.68
C TYR A 391 -21.30 -5.07 -1.16
N LYS A 392 -22.27 -5.66 -0.43
CA LYS A 392 -22.27 -5.70 1.05
C LYS A 392 -20.99 -6.32 1.61
N THR A 393 -20.54 -7.40 0.98
CA THR A 393 -19.30 -8.13 1.28
C THR A 393 -18.07 -7.21 1.24
N GLY A 394 -17.95 -6.36 0.21
CA GLY A 394 -16.88 -5.37 0.08
C GLY A 394 -16.94 -4.30 1.17
N ASN A 395 -18.13 -3.78 1.46
CA ASN A 395 -18.32 -2.78 2.52
C ASN A 395 -17.92 -3.32 3.90
N ASP A 396 -18.17 -4.59 4.18
CA ASP A 396 -17.78 -5.22 5.44
C ASP A 396 -16.26 -5.41 5.56
N LEU A 397 -15.55 -5.66 4.45
CA LEU A 397 -14.07 -5.63 4.41
C LEU A 397 -13.53 -4.22 4.70
N VAL A 398 -14.13 -3.18 4.12
CA VAL A 398 -13.73 -1.79 4.40
C VAL A 398 -13.94 -1.46 5.88
N LYS A 399 -15.07 -1.86 6.48
CA LYS A 399 -15.33 -1.70 7.92
C LYS A 399 -14.36 -2.50 8.80
N ALA A 400 -13.85 -3.63 8.30
CA ALA A 400 -12.80 -4.40 8.96
C ALA A 400 -11.41 -3.74 8.82
N GLY A 401 -11.27 -2.75 7.94
CA GLY A 401 -10.07 -1.93 7.76
C GLY A 401 -9.21 -2.34 6.56
N CYS A 402 -9.77 -3.10 5.61
CA CYS A 402 -9.13 -3.42 4.34
C CYS A 402 -9.12 -2.24 3.36
N VAL A 403 -8.20 -2.29 2.40
CA VAL A 403 -8.08 -1.30 1.31
C VAL A 403 -8.14 -2.01 -0.04
N GLY A 404 -9.07 -1.62 -0.91
CA GLY A 404 -9.11 -2.07 -2.30
C GLY A 404 -8.15 -1.26 -3.18
N VAL A 405 -7.55 -1.88 -4.18
CA VAL A 405 -6.57 -1.24 -5.08
C VAL A 405 -6.90 -1.39 -6.57
N PHE A 406 -8.21 -1.36 -6.89
CA PHE A 406 -8.72 -1.34 -8.27
C PHE A 406 -8.15 -2.45 -9.17
N ASP A 407 -7.41 -2.08 -10.21
CA ASP A 407 -6.85 -2.93 -11.26
C ASP A 407 -5.36 -3.26 -11.08
N MET A 408 -4.78 -3.04 -9.89
CA MET A 408 -3.40 -3.47 -9.63
C MET A 408 -3.26 -4.99 -9.74
N THR A 409 -2.16 -5.43 -10.34
CA THR A 409 -1.76 -6.84 -10.28
C THR A 409 -1.29 -7.20 -8.87
N THR A 410 -1.30 -8.50 -8.52
CA THR A 410 -0.80 -8.97 -7.23
C THR A 410 0.66 -8.59 -7.01
N GLU A 411 1.51 -8.72 -8.03
CA GLU A 411 2.94 -8.40 -7.99
C GLU A 411 3.17 -6.93 -7.61
N THR A 412 2.38 -6.04 -8.22
CA THR A 412 2.40 -4.61 -7.95
C THR A 412 1.87 -4.27 -6.58
N ALA A 413 0.71 -4.80 -6.18
CA ALA A 413 0.12 -4.50 -4.88
C ALA A 413 1.06 -4.94 -3.74
N PHE A 414 1.69 -6.11 -3.89
CA PHE A 414 2.68 -6.63 -2.96
C PHE A 414 3.90 -5.71 -2.85
N THR A 415 4.55 -5.42 -3.96
CA THR A 415 5.77 -4.59 -3.98
C THR A 415 5.50 -3.14 -3.56
N LYS A 416 4.34 -2.57 -3.92
CA LYS A 416 3.91 -1.24 -3.48
C LYS A 416 3.70 -1.17 -1.97
N LEU A 417 3.02 -2.16 -1.38
CA LEU A 417 2.80 -2.19 0.06
C LEU A 417 4.12 -2.30 0.82
N MET A 418 5.02 -3.18 0.36
CA MET A 418 6.37 -3.30 0.92
C MET A 418 7.13 -1.97 0.87
N PHE A 419 7.08 -1.27 -0.28
CA PHE A 419 7.71 0.03 -0.46
C PHE A 419 7.13 1.09 0.49
N LEU A 420 5.80 1.20 0.56
CA LEU A 420 5.14 2.22 1.38
C LEU A 420 5.35 1.99 2.88
N LEU A 421 5.34 0.73 3.34
CA LEU A 421 5.60 0.37 4.74
C LEU A 421 7.04 0.65 5.17
N ALA A 422 8.01 0.56 4.25
CA ALA A 422 9.38 1.00 4.52
C ALA A 422 9.53 2.53 4.49
N LYS A 423 8.74 3.20 3.64
CA LYS A 423 8.90 4.64 3.43
C LYS A 423 8.20 5.51 4.48
N TYR A 424 7.11 5.03 5.08
CA TYR A 424 6.25 5.82 5.95
C TYR A 424 5.83 5.05 7.22
N ASP A 425 5.74 5.75 8.35
CA ASP A 425 5.23 5.19 9.60
C ASP A 425 3.71 5.35 9.78
N ASP A 426 3.11 6.33 9.09
CA ASP A 426 1.67 6.62 9.21
C ASP A 426 0.84 5.63 8.38
N LEU A 427 0.28 4.64 9.06
CA LEU A 427 -0.53 3.58 8.45
C LEU A 427 -1.77 4.11 7.74
N GLU A 428 -2.41 5.17 8.25
CA GLU A 428 -3.59 5.76 7.60
C GLU A 428 -3.20 6.53 6.34
N PHE A 429 -1.99 7.09 6.31
CA PHE A 429 -1.42 7.66 5.10
C PHE A 429 -1.10 6.58 4.06
N ILE A 430 -0.48 5.46 4.47
CA ILE A 430 -0.20 4.33 3.58
C ILE A 430 -1.49 3.77 2.96
N LYS A 431 -2.52 3.55 3.79
CA LYS A 431 -3.84 3.08 3.31
C LYS A 431 -4.43 3.99 2.23
N LYS A 432 -4.22 5.31 2.34
CA LYS A 432 -4.68 6.28 1.34
C LYS A 432 -3.83 6.28 0.06
N LEU A 433 -2.53 6.02 0.18
CA LEU A 433 -1.63 5.95 -0.98
C LEU A 433 -1.76 4.63 -1.76
N MET A 434 -2.15 3.54 -1.12
CA MET A 434 -2.33 2.24 -1.78
C MET A 434 -3.20 2.32 -3.05
N PRO A 435 -4.40 2.93 -3.06
CA PRO A 435 -5.22 3.04 -4.27
C PRO A 435 -4.82 4.16 -5.24
N ILE A 436 -3.84 5.01 -4.91
CA ILE A 436 -3.43 6.16 -5.74
C ILE A 436 -2.25 5.77 -6.63
N SER A 437 -2.34 6.00 -7.94
CA SER A 437 -1.26 5.70 -8.88
C SER A 437 0.01 6.51 -8.58
N LEU A 438 1.10 5.83 -8.23
CA LEU A 438 2.42 6.46 -7.99
C LEU A 438 3.35 6.31 -9.20
N ARG A 439 3.20 5.24 -9.98
CA ARG A 439 4.09 4.84 -11.08
C ARG A 439 3.29 4.28 -12.25
N GLY A 440 2.03 4.67 -12.39
CA GLY A 440 1.15 4.20 -13.46
C GLY A 440 0.57 2.81 -13.26
N GLU A 441 0.62 2.29 -12.03
CA GLU A 441 0.35 0.90 -11.64
C GLU A 441 -1.13 0.59 -11.43
N CYS A 442 -1.97 1.61 -11.25
CA CYS A 442 -3.43 1.51 -11.33
C CYS A 442 -4.02 2.61 -12.19
N SER A 443 -5.22 2.36 -12.69
CA SER A 443 -6.02 3.31 -13.43
C SER A 443 -6.79 4.12 -12.38
N ASP A 444 -6.34 5.34 -12.11
CA ASP A 444 -7.05 6.21 -11.17
C ASP A 444 -8.50 6.38 -11.68
N ASN A 445 -9.48 6.20 -10.79
CA ASN A 445 -10.89 6.56 -11.00
C ASN A 445 -11.10 8.10 -11.15
N LEU A 446 -10.02 8.87 -11.35
CA LEU A 446 -10.07 10.27 -11.69
C LEU A 446 -10.45 10.38 -13.16
N GLU A 447 -11.76 10.30 -13.43
CA GLU A 447 -12.44 10.76 -14.64
C GLU A 447 -11.54 10.78 -15.88
N THR A 448 -11.22 9.61 -16.43
CA THR A 448 -10.94 9.57 -17.86
C THR A 448 -12.26 9.82 -18.57
N SER A 449 -12.46 11.09 -18.91
CA SER A 449 -13.38 11.63 -19.91
C SER A 449 -13.14 10.98 -21.28
N SER A 450 -13.41 9.68 -21.36
CA SER A 450 -13.70 8.97 -22.59
C SER A 450 -15.13 8.51 -22.42
N GLU A 451 -16.01 8.99 -23.29
CA GLU A 451 -17.42 8.62 -23.40
C GLU A 451 -17.56 7.10 -23.53
N VAL A 452 -17.53 6.40 -22.40
CA VAL A 452 -17.94 5.00 -22.33
C VAL A 452 -19.32 5.03 -21.71
N PHE A 453 -20.34 4.94 -22.56
CA PHE A 453 -21.69 4.71 -22.12
C PHE A 453 -21.76 3.31 -21.50
N VAL A 454 -21.79 3.25 -20.18
CA VAL A 454 -22.13 2.02 -19.47
C VAL A 454 -23.65 1.91 -19.49
N VAL A 455 -24.17 1.06 -20.38
CA VAL A 455 -25.59 0.69 -20.37
C VAL A 455 -25.76 -0.34 -19.26
N TYR A 456 -26.44 0.05 -18.18
CA TYR A 456 -26.96 -0.90 -17.22
C TYR A 456 -28.19 -1.56 -17.83
N ASN A 457 -28.25 -2.90 -17.82
CA ASN A 457 -29.48 -3.65 -18.08
C ASN A 457 -30.47 -3.48 -16.92
#